data_AF-A0A1Q4DU22-F1
#
_entry.id   AF-A0A1Q4DU22-F1
#
_cell.length_a   1.000
_cell.length_b   1.000
_cell.length_c   1.000
_cell.angle_alpha   90.00
_cell.angle_beta   90.00
_cell.angle_gamma   90.00
#
_symmetry.space_group_name_H-M   'P 1'
#
loop_
_entity.id
_entity.type
_entity.pdbx_description
1 polymer ?
#
loop_
_entity_poly.entity_id
_entity_poly.type
_entity_poly.pdbx_seq_one_letter_code
_entity_poly.pdbx_strand_id
1 'polypeptide(L)'
;MRPRIAQDEGQIGFHWVTPAGRPIALPDLVLTDDEPDRLVATHLEALDDALIIAAGRFGDVLGGGRRPTATEREDLRELHRVLDRLVHEYATALDRTGLVAEVRSGLIIGTAFLFSVRARQPLDLLGPAPFDGELDDPSLGVVGGFGEMTVVDPEKPWKGGRWIVRTEAGPRYPLTLAMILFDSSGTNKDASLQEHREAIRSVITSAKAADADPMAVSCALDWLLYDWLMAHRDGPDSAAIEIPKGREPDAILIVDAAAAAVTARASFDPGLLTVP
;
A
#
# COMPACT_ATOMS: atom_id res chain seq x y z
N MET A 1 24.65 -4.97 25.18
CA MET A 1 24.46 -5.24 23.73
C MET A 1 23.20 -4.52 23.30
N ARG A 2 23.17 -3.95 22.09
CA ARG A 2 21.99 -3.26 21.54
C ARG A 2 21.07 -4.26 20.83
N PRO A 3 19.77 -3.97 20.70
CA PRO A 3 18.89 -4.68 19.77
C PRO A 3 19.47 -4.63 18.35
N ARG A 4 19.19 -5.65 17.55
CA ARG A 4 19.68 -5.74 16.16
C ARG A 4 18.62 -6.32 15.24
N ILE A 5 18.80 -6.10 13.95
CA ILE A 5 18.04 -6.79 12.91
C ILE A 5 18.64 -8.18 12.68
N ALA A 6 17.76 -9.18 12.56
CA ALA A 6 18.09 -10.54 12.14
C ALA A 6 17.57 -10.77 10.72
N GLN A 7 18.50 -11.12 9.84
CA GLN A 7 18.27 -11.43 8.44
C GLN A 7 19.27 -12.51 8.03
N ASP A 8 18.78 -13.72 7.76
CA ASP A 8 19.59 -14.86 7.30
C ASP A 8 19.69 -14.91 5.77
N GLU A 9 20.65 -15.68 5.25
CA GLU A 9 20.80 -15.88 3.81
C GLU A 9 19.56 -16.56 3.21
N GLY A 10 18.95 -15.92 2.21
CA GLY A 10 17.74 -16.40 1.55
C GLY A 10 16.42 -16.04 2.26
N GLN A 11 16.47 -15.43 3.45
CA GLN A 11 15.28 -14.95 4.16
C GLN A 11 14.62 -13.80 3.40
N ILE A 12 13.28 -13.79 3.36
CA ILE A 12 12.50 -12.68 2.83
C ILE A 12 12.30 -11.65 3.95
N GLY A 13 12.82 -10.44 3.75
CA GLY A 13 12.80 -9.35 4.73
C GLY A 13 13.56 -9.68 6.01
N PHE A 14 13.12 -9.13 7.15
CA PHE A 14 13.87 -9.17 8.41
C PHE A 14 12.96 -9.11 9.64
N HIS A 15 13.52 -9.32 10.83
CA HIS A 15 12.84 -9.02 12.10
C HIS A 15 13.82 -8.47 13.15
N TRP A 16 13.30 -7.82 14.19
CA TRP A 16 14.13 -7.31 15.29
C TRP A 16 14.36 -8.39 16.35
N VAL A 17 15.55 -8.39 16.94
CA VAL A 17 15.88 -9.21 18.11
C VAL A 17 16.45 -8.37 19.23
N THR A 18 16.05 -8.69 20.45
CA THR A 18 16.59 -8.13 21.69
C THR A 18 18.08 -8.50 21.85
N PRO A 19 18.81 -7.85 22.77
CA PRO A 19 20.19 -8.23 23.10
C PRO A 19 20.35 -9.69 23.56
N ALA A 20 19.29 -10.29 24.08
CA ALA A 20 19.24 -11.70 24.48
C ALA A 20 18.92 -12.67 23.32
N GLY A 21 18.81 -12.16 22.08
CA GLY A 21 18.50 -12.95 20.89
C GLY A 21 17.02 -13.33 20.74
N ARG A 22 16.13 -12.76 21.56
CA ARG A 22 14.69 -13.01 21.44
C ARG A 22 14.05 -12.10 20.38
N PRO A 23 13.22 -12.61 19.46
CA PRO A 23 12.44 -11.79 18.54
C PRO A 23 11.56 -10.79 19.28
N ILE A 24 11.41 -9.60 18.71
CA ILE A 24 10.59 -8.50 19.22
C ILE A 24 10.07 -7.67 18.04
N ALA A 25 8.89 -7.07 18.16
CA ALA A 25 8.39 -6.14 17.15
C ALA A 25 8.96 -4.73 17.37
N LEU A 26 9.18 -3.95 16.31
CA LEU A 26 9.65 -2.57 16.45
C LEU A 26 8.79 -1.73 17.43
N PRO A 27 7.44 -1.79 17.41
CA PRO A 27 6.63 -0.98 18.30
C PRO A 27 6.90 -1.22 19.79
N ASP A 28 7.19 -2.47 20.17
CA ASP A 28 7.50 -2.80 21.57
C ASP A 28 8.93 -2.40 21.91
N LEU A 29 9.83 -2.49 20.93
CA LEU A 29 11.22 -2.12 21.10
C LEU A 29 11.39 -0.63 21.38
N VAL A 30 10.73 0.24 20.61
CA VAL A 30 10.82 1.71 20.77
C VAL A 30 10.30 2.23 22.12
N LEU A 31 9.47 1.45 22.83
CA LEU A 31 9.01 1.80 24.18
C LEU A 31 10.06 1.57 25.26
N THR A 32 11.13 0.84 24.95
CA THR A 32 12.13 0.38 25.92
C THR A 32 13.56 0.80 25.59
N ASP A 33 13.79 1.40 24.43
CA ASP A 33 15.10 1.89 23.97
C ASP A 33 15.21 3.40 24.22
N ASP A 34 16.41 3.85 24.60
CA ASP A 34 16.68 5.27 24.88
C ASP A 34 16.86 6.11 23.60
N GLU A 35 17.02 5.47 22.42
CA GLU A 35 17.21 6.10 21.11
C GLU A 35 16.16 5.60 20.09
N PRO A 36 14.85 5.86 20.30
CA PRO A 36 13.77 5.33 19.46
C PRO A 36 13.78 5.86 18.02
N ASP A 37 14.23 7.10 17.81
CA ASP A 37 14.44 7.73 16.51
C ASP A 37 15.44 6.95 15.65
N ARG A 38 16.54 6.50 16.26
CA ARG A 38 17.54 5.65 15.62
C ARG A 38 16.93 4.32 15.18
N LEU A 39 16.09 3.70 16.01
CA LEU A 39 15.45 2.41 15.67
C LEU A 39 14.48 2.54 14.49
N VAL A 40 13.68 3.60 14.47
CA VAL A 40 12.75 3.90 13.37
C VAL A 40 13.51 4.12 12.07
N ALA A 41 14.61 4.89 12.10
CA ALA A 41 15.47 5.10 10.94
C ALA A 41 16.10 3.78 10.44
N THR A 42 16.69 3.00 11.35
CA THR A 42 17.31 1.70 11.01
C THR A 42 16.30 0.70 10.44
N HIS A 43 15.05 0.69 10.93
CA HIS A 43 14.00 -0.17 10.37
C HIS A 43 13.69 0.21 8.92
N LEU A 44 13.61 1.51 8.63
CA LEU A 44 13.31 2.01 7.30
C LEU A 44 14.45 1.70 6.31
N GLU A 45 15.71 1.85 6.73
CA GLU A 45 16.88 1.46 5.93
C GLU A 45 16.88 -0.04 5.61
N ALA A 46 16.62 -0.89 6.60
CA ALA A 46 16.56 -2.33 6.37
C ALA A 46 15.37 -2.75 5.50
N LEU A 47 14.26 -2.01 5.54
CA LEU A 47 13.14 -2.23 4.63
C LEU A 47 13.51 -1.87 3.19
N ASP A 48 14.22 -0.76 2.98
CA ASP A 48 14.75 -0.35 1.66
C ASP A 48 15.64 -1.46 1.06
N ASP A 49 16.60 -1.97 1.84
CA ASP A 49 17.47 -3.08 1.43
C ASP A 49 16.69 -4.36 1.12
N ALA A 50 15.68 -4.68 1.94
CA ALA A 50 14.81 -5.84 1.70
C ALA A 50 13.99 -5.69 0.39
N LEU A 51 13.57 -4.48 0.03
CA LEU A 51 12.87 -4.21 -1.23
C LEU A 51 13.80 -4.38 -2.43
N ILE A 52 15.07 -3.96 -2.33
CA ILE A 52 16.07 -4.20 -3.40
C ILE A 52 16.25 -5.70 -3.65
N ILE A 53 16.38 -6.49 -2.58
CA ILE A 53 16.50 -7.96 -2.67
C ILE A 53 15.22 -8.56 -3.28
N ALA A 54 14.04 -8.14 -2.81
CA ALA A 54 12.77 -8.62 -3.33
C ALA A 54 12.57 -8.26 -4.81
N ALA A 55 12.97 -7.06 -5.24
CA ALA A 55 12.93 -6.64 -6.64
C ALA A 55 13.83 -7.52 -7.51
N GLY A 56 15.06 -7.80 -7.07
CA GLY A 56 15.97 -8.69 -7.78
C GLY A 56 15.47 -10.13 -7.89
N ARG A 57 14.78 -10.64 -6.86
CA ARG A 57 14.27 -12.02 -6.81
C ARG A 57 12.94 -12.21 -7.53
N PHE A 58 12.01 -11.25 -7.40
CA PHE A 58 10.62 -11.41 -7.84
C PHE A 58 10.19 -10.39 -8.91
N GLY A 59 11.09 -9.53 -9.40
CA GLY A 59 10.77 -8.42 -10.31
C GLY A 59 9.94 -8.83 -11.53
N ASP A 60 10.29 -9.93 -12.20
CA ASP A 60 9.54 -10.43 -13.37
C ASP A 60 8.09 -10.81 -13.02
N VAL A 61 7.86 -11.34 -11.81
CA VAL A 61 6.53 -11.76 -11.36
C VAL A 61 5.73 -10.56 -10.86
N LEU A 62 6.34 -9.70 -10.02
CA LEU A 62 5.70 -8.50 -9.49
C LEU A 62 5.34 -7.50 -10.60
N GLY A 63 6.19 -7.41 -11.63
CA GLY A 63 5.96 -6.61 -12.83
C GLY A 63 4.89 -7.18 -13.76
N GLY A 64 4.48 -8.45 -13.57
CA GLY A 64 3.48 -9.12 -14.42
C GLY A 64 4.05 -9.67 -15.73
N GLY A 65 5.38 -9.75 -15.88
CA GLY A 65 6.03 -10.31 -17.06
C GLY A 65 5.81 -11.82 -17.20
N ARG A 66 5.56 -12.52 -16.09
CA ARG A 66 5.21 -13.95 -16.07
C ARG A 66 4.38 -14.33 -14.83
N ARG A 67 3.81 -15.53 -14.88
CA ARG A 67 3.18 -16.15 -13.71
C ARG A 67 4.23 -16.76 -12.76
N PRO A 68 3.98 -16.82 -11.44
CA PRO A 68 4.86 -17.51 -10.50
C PRO A 68 4.81 -19.03 -10.69
N THR A 69 5.93 -19.69 -10.42
CA THR A 69 6.00 -21.13 -10.20
C THR A 69 5.38 -21.52 -8.84
N ALA A 70 5.21 -22.82 -8.58
CA ALA A 70 4.64 -23.29 -7.30
C ALA A 70 5.46 -22.83 -6.09
N THR A 71 6.79 -22.92 -6.15
CA THR A 71 7.68 -22.44 -5.06
C THR A 71 7.58 -20.93 -4.88
N GLU A 72 7.56 -20.17 -5.99
CA GLU A 72 7.43 -18.71 -5.91
C GLU A 72 6.07 -18.28 -5.35
N ARG A 73 5.01 -19.09 -5.47
CA ARG A 73 3.72 -18.74 -4.83
C ARG A 73 3.83 -18.75 -3.31
N GLU A 74 4.56 -19.70 -2.73
CA GLU A 74 4.82 -19.73 -1.28
C GLU A 74 5.72 -18.57 -0.87
N ASP A 75 6.77 -18.30 -1.65
CA ASP A 75 7.66 -17.15 -1.41
C ASP A 75 6.91 -15.80 -1.50
N LEU A 76 5.99 -15.63 -2.46
CA LEU A 76 5.16 -14.43 -2.56
C LEU A 76 4.19 -14.30 -1.39
N ARG A 77 3.69 -15.42 -0.87
CA ARG A 77 2.87 -15.46 0.34
C ARG A 77 3.67 -14.96 1.54
N GLU A 78 4.91 -15.42 1.70
CA GLU A 78 5.81 -14.94 2.74
C GLU A 78 6.14 -13.45 2.53
N LEU A 79 6.48 -13.05 1.30
CA LEU A 79 6.81 -11.67 0.94
C LEU A 79 5.73 -10.68 1.35
N HIS A 80 4.48 -10.88 0.94
CA HIS A 80 3.44 -9.89 1.27
C HIS A 80 3.21 -9.81 2.78
N ARG A 81 3.26 -10.94 3.50
CA ARG A 81 3.07 -10.95 4.96
C ARG A 81 4.19 -10.22 5.68
N VAL A 82 5.43 -10.46 5.27
CA VAL A 82 6.59 -9.77 5.84
C VAL A 82 6.52 -8.27 5.57
N LEU A 83 6.22 -7.86 4.33
CA LEU A 83 6.10 -6.45 3.98
C LEU A 83 4.94 -5.76 4.73
N ASP A 84 3.77 -6.40 4.80
CA ASP A 84 2.63 -5.90 5.57
C ASP A 84 3.01 -5.69 7.05
N ARG A 85 3.64 -6.70 7.67
CA ARG A 85 4.11 -6.60 9.06
C ARG A 85 5.09 -5.46 9.26
N LEU A 86 6.12 -5.35 8.42
CA LEU A 86 7.15 -4.31 8.54
C LEU A 86 6.56 -2.91 8.36
N VAL A 87 5.67 -2.72 7.38
CA VAL A 87 4.94 -1.47 7.17
C VAL A 87 4.10 -1.09 8.40
N HIS A 88 3.37 -2.05 8.97
CA HIS A 88 2.57 -1.84 10.17
C HIS A 88 3.44 -1.55 11.40
N GLU A 89 4.55 -2.27 11.58
CA GLU A 89 5.53 -2.06 12.65
C GLU A 89 6.11 -0.64 12.59
N TYR A 90 6.49 -0.16 11.40
CA TYR A 90 6.99 1.20 11.19
C TYR A 90 5.95 2.25 11.59
N ALA A 91 4.73 2.17 11.04
CA ALA A 91 3.68 3.15 11.31
C ALA A 91 3.27 3.18 12.79
N THR A 92 3.17 2.00 13.42
CA THR A 92 2.85 1.91 14.86
C THR A 92 3.98 2.48 15.72
N ALA A 93 5.24 2.34 15.30
CA ALA A 93 6.37 2.93 16.01
C ALA A 93 6.37 4.47 15.89
N LEU A 94 6.00 5.04 14.75
CA LEU A 94 5.80 6.49 14.61
C LEU A 94 4.74 7.00 15.58
N ASP A 95 3.58 6.34 15.64
CA ASP A 95 2.49 6.72 16.56
C ASP A 95 2.93 6.67 18.03
N ARG A 96 3.62 5.59 18.44
CA ARG A 96 4.13 5.42 19.83
C ARG A 96 5.20 6.44 20.23
N THR A 97 5.96 6.96 19.28
CA THR A 97 7.09 7.88 19.53
C THR A 97 6.73 9.34 19.27
N GLY A 98 5.60 9.62 18.62
CA GLY A 98 5.22 10.96 18.17
C GLY A 98 6.06 11.48 17.00
N LEU A 99 6.83 10.61 16.35
CA LEU A 99 7.57 10.94 15.14
C LEU A 99 6.62 11.05 13.94
N VAL A 100 7.02 11.84 12.94
CA VAL A 100 6.21 12.08 11.74
C VAL A 100 6.89 11.44 10.53
N ALA A 101 6.09 10.84 9.65
CA ALA A 101 6.56 10.30 8.38
C ALA A 101 7.20 11.40 7.52
N GLU A 102 8.44 11.19 7.12
CA GLU A 102 9.16 12.05 6.17
C GLU A 102 8.96 11.58 4.73
N VAL A 103 9.32 12.41 3.75
CA VAL A 103 9.23 12.06 2.32
C VAL A 103 9.86 10.70 2.04
N ARG A 104 11.08 10.46 2.52
CA ARG A 104 11.78 9.18 2.33
C ARG A 104 10.96 7.99 2.81
N SER A 105 10.30 8.12 3.96
CA SER A 105 9.45 7.04 4.49
C SER A 105 8.24 6.77 3.60
N GLY A 106 7.61 7.80 3.05
CA GLY A 106 6.52 7.65 2.08
C GLY A 106 6.96 6.89 0.82
N LEU A 107 8.17 7.14 0.30
CA LEU A 107 8.70 6.43 -0.87
C LEU A 107 8.88 4.93 -0.57
N ILE A 108 9.54 4.61 0.54
CA ILE A 108 9.88 3.22 0.92
C ILE A 108 8.61 2.45 1.30
N ILE A 109 7.75 3.03 2.15
CA ILE A 109 6.49 2.40 2.57
C ILE A 109 5.53 2.25 1.39
N GLY A 110 5.44 3.25 0.51
CA GLY A 110 4.66 3.15 -0.72
C GLY A 110 5.16 2.01 -1.62
N THR A 111 6.48 1.89 -1.81
CA THR A 111 7.07 0.80 -2.60
C THR A 111 6.78 -0.56 -1.96
N ALA A 112 6.96 -0.70 -0.64
CA ALA A 112 6.64 -1.91 0.09
C ALA A 112 5.16 -2.31 -0.01
N PHE A 113 4.26 -1.34 0.10
CA PHE A 113 2.83 -1.57 -0.06
C PHE A 113 2.50 -2.04 -1.48
N LEU A 114 3.06 -1.39 -2.51
CA LEU A 114 2.89 -1.79 -3.89
C LEU A 114 3.38 -3.23 -4.13
N PHE A 115 4.54 -3.60 -3.58
CA PHE A 115 5.05 -4.98 -3.63
C PHE A 115 4.11 -5.95 -2.95
N SER A 116 3.57 -5.62 -1.77
CA SER A 116 2.57 -6.45 -1.08
C SER A 116 1.30 -6.66 -1.93
N VAL A 117 0.76 -5.61 -2.56
CA VAL A 117 -0.38 -5.72 -3.48
C VAL A 117 -0.04 -6.64 -4.67
N ARG A 118 1.11 -6.40 -5.32
CA ARG A 118 1.56 -7.17 -6.49
C ARG A 118 1.88 -8.63 -6.17
N ALA A 119 2.37 -8.93 -4.97
CA ALA A 119 2.62 -10.30 -4.52
C ALA A 119 1.32 -11.07 -4.26
N ARG A 120 0.27 -10.41 -3.78
CA ARG A 120 -1.06 -11.01 -3.52
C ARG A 120 -1.86 -11.25 -4.80
N GLN A 121 -1.66 -10.44 -5.83
CA GLN A 121 -2.41 -10.49 -7.08
C GLN A 121 -2.39 -11.86 -7.78
N PRO A 122 -1.23 -12.50 -8.05
CA PRO A 122 -1.20 -13.83 -8.66
C PRO A 122 -1.61 -14.97 -7.72
N LEU A 123 -1.81 -14.68 -6.43
CA LEU A 123 -2.27 -15.62 -5.41
C LEU A 123 -3.79 -15.58 -5.22
N ASP A 124 -4.50 -14.70 -5.94
CA ASP A 124 -5.93 -14.45 -5.79
C ASP A 124 -6.30 -14.00 -4.36
N LEU A 125 -5.39 -13.24 -3.72
CA LEU A 125 -5.54 -12.72 -2.35
C LEU A 125 -5.87 -11.22 -2.30
N LEU A 126 -6.12 -10.59 -3.46
CA LEU A 126 -6.71 -9.24 -3.52
C LEU A 126 -8.23 -9.35 -3.48
N GLY A 127 -8.86 -8.59 -2.59
CA GLY A 127 -10.31 -8.49 -2.57
C GLY A 127 -10.88 -7.68 -3.74
N PRO A 128 -12.21 -7.67 -3.89
CA PRO A 128 -12.87 -7.02 -5.01
C PRO A 128 -12.55 -5.52 -5.02
N ALA A 129 -12.38 -4.97 -6.21
CA ALA A 129 -12.30 -3.53 -6.36
C ALA A 129 -13.66 -2.87 -6.05
N PRO A 130 -13.68 -1.61 -5.63
CA PRO A 130 -14.93 -0.84 -5.61
C PRO A 130 -15.60 -0.90 -7.00
N PHE A 131 -16.90 -1.24 -7.03
CA PHE A 131 -17.70 -1.51 -8.24
C PHE A 131 -17.28 -2.75 -9.07
N ASP A 132 -16.62 -3.74 -8.46
CA ASP A 132 -16.30 -4.99 -9.15
C ASP A 132 -17.57 -5.70 -9.65
N GLY A 133 -17.58 -6.06 -10.94
CA GLY A 133 -18.76 -6.62 -11.62
C GLY A 133 -19.92 -5.64 -11.89
N GLU A 134 -19.78 -4.37 -11.50
CA GLU A 134 -20.80 -3.33 -11.73
C GLU A 134 -20.46 -2.34 -12.85
N LEU A 135 -19.20 -2.35 -13.33
CA LEU A 135 -18.73 -1.50 -14.43
C LEU A 135 -18.72 -2.27 -15.75
N ASP A 136 -18.91 -1.53 -16.85
CA ASP A 136 -18.85 -2.06 -18.21
C ASP A 136 -17.40 -2.33 -18.64
N ASP A 137 -17.22 -3.30 -19.54
CA ASP A 137 -15.93 -3.59 -20.18
C ASP A 137 -15.67 -2.66 -21.37
N PRO A 138 -14.55 -1.92 -21.38
CA PRO A 138 -14.24 -1.05 -22.51
C PRO A 138 -13.89 -1.87 -23.75
N SER A 139 -14.47 -1.51 -24.90
CA SER A 139 -13.99 -2.00 -26.19
C SER A 139 -12.67 -1.34 -26.58
N LEU A 140 -11.91 -1.95 -27.49
CA LEU A 140 -10.72 -1.31 -28.08
C LEU A 140 -11.09 0.05 -28.70
N GLY A 141 -10.35 1.11 -28.32
CA GLY A 141 -10.53 2.45 -28.87
C GLY A 141 -10.54 3.54 -27.80
N VAL A 142 -10.99 4.74 -28.18
CA VAL A 142 -11.14 5.88 -27.29
C VAL A 142 -12.55 5.89 -26.70
N VAL A 143 -12.66 5.94 -25.37
CA VAL A 143 -13.92 6.10 -24.66
C VAL A 143 -14.14 7.59 -24.39
N GLY A 144 -15.21 8.15 -24.96
CA GLY A 144 -15.62 9.52 -24.67
C GLY A 144 -16.47 9.59 -23.40
N GLY A 145 -16.14 10.50 -22.49
CA GLY A 145 -16.90 10.71 -21.26
C GLY A 145 -16.19 11.62 -20.26
N PHE A 146 -16.72 11.68 -19.05
CA PHE A 146 -16.18 12.48 -17.95
C PHE A 146 -15.61 11.55 -16.87
N GLY A 147 -14.37 11.81 -16.46
CA GLY A 147 -13.76 11.15 -15.32
C GLY A 147 -14.33 11.71 -14.02
N GLU A 148 -14.78 10.85 -13.11
CA GLU A 148 -15.26 11.25 -11.77
C GLU A 148 -14.89 10.21 -10.71
N MET A 149 -14.50 10.64 -9.50
CA MET A 149 -14.31 9.74 -8.37
C MET A 149 -15.68 9.40 -7.81
N THR A 150 -16.12 8.16 -7.95
CA THR A 150 -17.40 7.71 -7.41
C THR A 150 -17.18 6.91 -6.14
N VAL A 151 -17.84 7.28 -5.05
CA VAL A 151 -17.89 6.49 -3.82
C VAL A 151 -18.93 5.39 -3.94
N VAL A 152 -18.64 4.21 -3.39
CA VAL A 152 -19.55 3.05 -3.45
C VAL A 152 -20.85 3.34 -2.69
N ASP A 153 -20.73 3.95 -1.52
CA ASP A 153 -21.84 4.17 -0.60
C ASP A 153 -21.50 5.39 0.27
N PRO A 154 -22.15 6.56 0.06
CA PRO A 154 -21.86 7.78 0.81
C PRO A 154 -22.08 7.63 2.34
N GLU A 155 -22.98 6.74 2.75
CA GLU A 155 -23.25 6.46 4.17
C GLU A 155 -22.26 5.46 4.76
N LYS A 156 -21.46 4.78 3.92
CA LYS A 156 -20.43 3.82 4.32
C LYS A 156 -19.10 4.13 3.62
N PRO A 157 -18.44 5.25 3.96
CA PRO A 157 -17.24 5.69 3.24
C PRO A 157 -16.08 4.69 3.28
N TRP A 158 -16.08 3.76 4.25
CA TRP A 158 -15.07 2.70 4.35
C TRP A 158 -15.11 1.69 3.20
N LYS A 159 -16.20 1.66 2.40
CA LYS A 159 -16.24 0.90 1.15
C LYS A 159 -15.44 1.55 0.02
N GLY A 160 -14.95 2.77 0.23
CA GLY A 160 -14.11 3.49 -0.71
C GLY A 160 -14.84 3.96 -1.96
N GLY A 161 -14.04 4.18 -2.99
CA GLY A 161 -14.50 4.65 -4.29
C GLY A 161 -13.52 4.30 -5.38
N ARG A 162 -13.91 4.60 -6.61
CA ARG A 162 -13.09 4.38 -7.80
C ARG A 162 -13.31 5.50 -8.80
N TRP A 163 -12.25 5.85 -9.53
CA TRP A 163 -12.38 6.64 -10.73
C TRP A 163 -13.17 5.87 -11.78
N ILE A 164 -14.17 6.52 -12.37
CA ILE A 164 -14.94 5.97 -13.48
C ILE A 164 -14.97 6.96 -14.65
N VAL A 165 -15.11 6.45 -15.86
CA VAL A 165 -15.58 7.24 -17.00
C VAL A 165 -17.10 7.11 -17.06
N ARG A 166 -17.81 8.21 -16.80
CA ARG A 166 -19.25 8.29 -17.08
C ARG A 166 -19.46 8.77 -18.51
N THR A 167 -20.06 7.92 -19.33
CA THR A 167 -20.41 8.29 -20.71
C THR A 167 -21.80 8.94 -20.78
N GLU A 168 -22.04 9.78 -21.78
CA GLU A 168 -23.36 10.36 -22.03
C GLU A 168 -24.41 9.29 -22.41
N ALA A 169 -23.95 8.17 -22.97
CA ALA A 169 -24.81 7.06 -23.41
C ALA A 169 -25.28 6.16 -22.26
N GLY A 170 -24.76 6.34 -21.04
CA GLY A 170 -25.13 5.55 -19.86
C GLY A 170 -24.05 4.59 -19.35
N PRO A 171 -23.28 3.86 -20.20
CA PRO A 171 -22.21 2.99 -19.74
C PRO A 171 -21.17 3.68 -18.85
N ARG A 172 -20.64 2.93 -17.88
CA ARG A 172 -19.66 3.37 -16.89
C ARG A 172 -18.45 2.44 -16.95
N TYR A 173 -17.28 3.01 -17.23
CA TYR A 173 -16.05 2.23 -17.39
C TYR A 173 -15.06 2.50 -16.24
N PRO A 174 -14.21 1.53 -15.88
CA PRO A 174 -13.14 1.78 -14.92
C PRO A 174 -12.14 2.81 -15.47
N LEU A 175 -11.71 3.72 -14.61
CA LEU A 175 -10.67 4.70 -14.88
C LEU A 175 -9.59 4.58 -13.79
N THR A 176 -8.34 4.92 -14.12
CA THR A 176 -7.23 4.97 -13.16
C THR A 176 -6.76 6.40 -13.00
N LEU A 177 -6.16 6.72 -11.86
CA LEU A 177 -5.52 8.01 -11.63
C LEU A 177 -4.41 8.25 -12.65
N ALA A 178 -3.65 7.22 -13.02
CA ALA A 178 -2.63 7.32 -14.06
C ALA A 178 -3.23 7.77 -15.42
N MET A 179 -4.35 7.18 -15.85
CA MET A 179 -5.05 7.60 -17.07
C MET A 179 -5.55 9.06 -16.97
N ILE A 180 -6.00 9.50 -15.80
CA ILE A 180 -6.38 10.90 -15.57
C ILE A 180 -5.19 11.85 -15.72
N LEU A 181 -4.04 11.48 -15.15
CA LEU A 181 -2.87 12.35 -15.13
C LEU A 181 -2.11 12.37 -16.46
N PHE A 182 -2.14 11.29 -17.24
CA PHE A 182 -1.27 11.14 -18.40
C PHE A 182 -2.02 10.99 -19.73
N ASP A 183 -3.18 10.35 -19.74
CA ASP A 183 -3.90 9.99 -20.98
C ASP A 183 -5.14 10.86 -21.24
N SER A 184 -5.64 11.57 -20.22
CA SER A 184 -6.86 12.36 -20.29
C SER A 184 -6.60 13.80 -20.71
N SER A 185 -7.35 14.27 -21.71
CA SER A 185 -7.34 15.68 -22.13
C SER A 185 -8.32 16.51 -21.29
N GLY A 186 -7.98 17.79 -21.05
CA GLY A 186 -8.89 18.75 -20.39
C GLY A 186 -9.16 18.53 -18.90
N THR A 187 -8.46 17.60 -18.24
CA THR A 187 -8.67 17.33 -16.80
C THR A 187 -7.82 18.26 -15.93
N ASN A 188 -8.41 18.78 -14.85
CA ASN A 188 -7.67 19.49 -13.82
C ASN A 188 -6.94 18.47 -12.92
N LYS A 189 -5.65 18.27 -13.20
CA LYS A 189 -4.81 17.27 -12.51
C LYS A 189 -4.68 17.53 -11.01
N ASP A 190 -4.50 18.79 -10.61
CA ASP A 190 -4.38 19.14 -9.18
C ASP A 190 -5.68 18.87 -8.43
N ALA A 191 -6.83 19.18 -9.04
CA ALA A 191 -8.14 18.86 -8.46
C ALA A 191 -8.35 17.34 -8.35
N SER A 192 -7.95 16.58 -9.38
CA SER A 192 -8.06 15.12 -9.38
C SER A 192 -7.17 14.49 -8.29
N LEU A 193 -5.93 14.97 -8.14
CA LEU A 193 -5.06 14.54 -7.05
C LEU A 193 -5.67 14.86 -5.68
N GLN A 194 -6.28 16.03 -5.51
CA GLN A 194 -6.95 16.41 -4.26
C GLN A 194 -8.15 15.48 -3.96
N GLU A 195 -9.01 15.24 -4.95
CA GLU A 195 -10.17 14.35 -4.84
C GLU A 195 -9.75 12.92 -4.48
N HIS A 196 -8.67 12.40 -5.06
CA HIS A 196 -8.15 11.09 -4.72
C HIS A 196 -7.59 11.03 -3.28
N ARG A 197 -6.87 12.07 -2.82
CA ARG A 197 -6.41 12.16 -1.43
C ARG A 197 -7.58 12.18 -0.46
N GLU A 198 -8.65 12.91 -0.79
CA GLU A 198 -9.86 12.99 0.02
C GLU A 198 -10.55 11.62 0.11
N ALA A 199 -10.61 10.85 -0.99
CA ALA A 199 -11.12 9.48 -0.98
C ALA A 199 -10.32 8.58 -0.03
N ILE A 200 -8.98 8.60 -0.10
CA ILE A 200 -8.13 7.82 0.83
C ILE A 200 -8.37 8.25 2.28
N ARG A 201 -8.34 9.56 2.58
CA ARG A 201 -8.55 10.08 3.94
C ARG A 201 -9.93 9.72 4.49
N SER A 202 -10.96 9.73 3.65
CA SER A 202 -12.32 9.34 4.01
C SER A 202 -12.37 7.87 4.47
N VAL A 203 -11.71 6.96 3.74
CA VAL A 203 -11.62 5.55 4.13
C VAL A 203 -10.81 5.38 5.41
N ILE A 204 -9.64 6.02 5.56
CA ILE A 204 -8.83 5.95 6.80
C ILE A 204 -9.64 6.41 8.01
N THR A 205 -10.37 7.52 7.89
CA THR A 205 -11.15 8.09 8.99
C THR A 205 -12.32 7.18 9.36
N SER A 206 -13.05 6.69 8.34
CA SER A 206 -14.25 5.88 8.53
C SER A 206 -13.95 4.42 8.89
N ALA A 207 -12.73 3.93 8.66
CA ALA A 207 -12.26 2.62 9.12
C ALA A 207 -12.34 2.42 10.65
N LYS A 208 -12.40 3.52 11.41
CA LYS A 208 -12.55 3.51 12.87
C LYS A 208 -14.01 3.40 13.33
N ALA A 209 -14.99 3.45 12.41
CA ALA A 209 -16.39 3.30 12.75
C ALA A 209 -16.68 1.88 13.26
N ALA A 210 -17.61 1.77 14.23
CA ALA A 210 -17.90 0.49 14.88
C ALA A 210 -18.51 -0.56 13.93
N ASP A 211 -19.13 -0.10 12.84
CA ASP A 211 -19.77 -0.91 11.81
C ASP A 211 -18.94 -0.99 10.51
N ALA A 212 -17.72 -0.47 10.51
CA ALA A 212 -16.80 -0.63 9.40
C ALA A 212 -16.40 -2.10 9.24
N ASP A 213 -16.67 -2.67 8.07
CA ASP A 213 -16.21 -4.03 7.72
C ASP A 213 -14.71 -3.99 7.39
N PRO A 214 -13.85 -4.70 8.15
CA PRO A 214 -12.42 -4.71 7.90
C PRO A 214 -12.04 -5.24 6.51
N MET A 215 -12.81 -6.19 5.95
CA MET A 215 -12.55 -6.67 4.59
C MET A 215 -12.77 -5.54 3.60
N ALA A 216 -13.92 -4.86 3.66
CA ALA A 216 -14.22 -3.70 2.82
C ALA A 216 -13.18 -2.57 2.96
N VAL A 217 -12.76 -2.25 4.20
CA VAL A 217 -11.70 -1.25 4.45
C VAL A 217 -10.40 -1.63 3.75
N SER A 218 -9.96 -2.88 3.94
CA SER A 218 -8.68 -3.34 3.37
C SER A 218 -8.73 -3.32 1.83
N CYS A 219 -9.85 -3.75 1.23
CA CYS A 219 -10.05 -3.69 -0.23
C CYS A 219 -10.05 -2.25 -0.75
N ALA A 220 -10.80 -1.35 -0.11
CA ALA A 220 -10.88 0.05 -0.50
C ALA A 220 -9.50 0.73 -0.49
N LEU A 221 -8.74 0.56 0.59
CA LEU A 221 -7.40 1.15 0.70
C LEU A 221 -6.39 0.47 -0.23
N ASP A 222 -6.46 -0.86 -0.41
CA ASP A 222 -5.60 -1.57 -1.37
C ASP A 222 -5.75 -0.97 -2.78
N TRP A 223 -6.98 -0.79 -3.25
CA TRP A 223 -7.21 -0.29 -4.61
C TRP A 223 -6.96 1.20 -4.78
N LEU A 224 -7.38 2.04 -3.82
CA LEU A 224 -7.10 3.48 -3.87
C LEU A 224 -5.60 3.74 -3.77
N LEU A 225 -4.91 3.14 -2.79
CA LEU A 225 -3.47 3.36 -2.63
C LEU A 225 -2.69 2.74 -3.80
N TYR A 226 -3.11 1.60 -4.34
CA TYR A 226 -2.52 1.05 -5.56
C TYR A 226 -2.60 2.04 -6.73
N ASP A 227 -3.77 2.63 -6.97
CA ASP A 227 -3.98 3.58 -8.06
C ASP A 227 -3.16 4.88 -7.85
N TRP A 228 -3.08 5.35 -6.61
CA TRP A 228 -2.20 6.45 -6.23
C TRP A 228 -0.73 6.14 -6.55
N LEU A 229 -0.23 5.00 -6.08
CA LEU A 229 1.18 4.60 -6.22
C LEU A 229 1.55 4.33 -7.68
N MET A 230 0.67 3.68 -8.44
CA MET A 230 0.88 3.44 -9.88
C MET A 230 0.96 4.74 -10.70
N ALA A 231 0.28 5.80 -10.26
CA ALA A 231 0.34 7.11 -10.89
C ALA A 231 1.59 7.92 -10.51
N HIS A 232 2.32 7.51 -9.47
CA HIS A 232 3.48 8.22 -8.91
C HIS A 232 4.75 7.37 -8.90
N ARG A 233 4.90 6.47 -9.86
CA ARG A 233 6.13 5.69 -10.04
C ARG A 233 7.10 6.43 -10.97
N ASP A 234 8.40 6.21 -10.76
CA ASP A 234 9.51 6.78 -11.56
C ASP A 234 9.41 6.41 -13.06
N GLY A 235 8.69 5.33 -13.40
CA GLY A 235 8.39 5.02 -14.79
C GLY A 235 7.63 3.71 -15.01
N PRO A 236 7.37 3.36 -16.28
CA PRO A 236 6.60 2.16 -16.63
C PRO A 236 7.25 0.85 -16.18
N ASP A 237 8.57 0.84 -16.04
CA ASP A 237 9.38 -0.33 -15.67
C ASP A 237 9.89 -0.26 -14.22
N SER A 238 9.50 0.76 -13.47
CA SER A 238 9.91 0.98 -12.08
C SER A 238 8.72 0.82 -11.14
N ALA A 239 9.00 0.27 -9.96
CA ALA A 239 8.09 0.29 -8.83
C ALA A 239 8.51 1.33 -7.77
N ALA A 240 9.64 2.03 -7.99
CA ALA A 240 10.07 3.10 -7.11
C ALA A 240 9.04 4.22 -7.16
N ILE A 241 8.53 4.57 -5.99
CA ILE A 241 7.58 5.66 -5.82
C ILE A 241 8.34 6.98 -5.78
N GLU A 242 7.76 8.00 -6.39
CA GLU A 242 8.23 9.38 -6.37
C GLU A 242 7.20 10.27 -5.67
N ILE A 243 7.69 11.13 -4.79
CA ILE A 243 6.89 12.18 -4.15
C ILE A 243 7.56 13.50 -4.51
N PRO A 244 6.90 14.38 -5.30
CA PRO A 244 7.45 15.67 -5.66
C PRO A 244 7.80 16.50 -4.42
N LYS A 245 8.86 17.32 -4.51
CA LYS A 245 9.26 18.23 -3.44
C LYS A 245 8.08 19.15 -3.05
N GLY A 246 7.86 19.37 -1.75
CA GLY A 246 6.75 20.18 -1.25
C GLY A 246 5.42 19.42 -1.14
N ARG A 247 5.45 18.08 -1.28
CA ARG A 247 4.30 17.17 -1.07
C ARG A 247 4.52 16.26 0.13
N GLU A 248 5.14 16.77 1.20
CA GLU A 248 5.34 16.06 2.46
C GLU A 248 4.03 15.46 3.03
N PRO A 249 2.86 16.12 2.94
CA PRO A 249 1.59 15.53 3.36
C PRO A 249 1.19 14.24 2.62
N ASP A 250 1.73 14.00 1.43
CA ASP A 250 1.46 12.77 0.66
C ASP A 250 2.24 11.58 1.24
N ALA A 251 3.42 11.82 1.81
CA ALA A 251 4.18 10.77 2.50
C ALA A 251 3.43 10.29 3.74
N ILE A 252 2.88 11.21 4.54
CA ILE A 252 2.02 10.90 5.70
C ILE A 252 0.80 10.10 5.24
N LEU A 253 0.11 10.56 4.18
CA LEU A 253 -1.06 9.88 3.64
C LEU A 253 -0.76 8.43 3.24
N ILE A 254 0.38 8.18 2.57
CA ILE A 254 0.80 6.83 2.14
C ILE A 254 1.02 5.94 3.37
N VAL A 255 1.76 6.42 4.37
CA VAL A 255 2.04 5.65 5.59
C VAL A 255 0.75 5.33 6.35
N ASP A 256 -0.13 6.32 6.54
CA ASP A 256 -1.41 6.15 7.23
C ASP A 256 -2.34 5.18 6.49
N ALA A 257 -2.44 5.31 5.16
CA ALA A 257 -3.26 4.44 4.32
C ALA A 257 -2.76 2.99 4.36
N ALA A 258 -1.45 2.80 4.22
CA ALA A 258 -0.84 1.47 4.26
C ALA A 258 -1.04 0.81 5.63
N ALA A 259 -0.83 1.56 6.71
CA ALA A 259 -1.05 1.07 8.08
C ALA A 259 -2.53 0.70 8.33
N ALA A 260 -3.47 1.53 7.89
CA ALA A 260 -4.90 1.26 8.04
C ALA A 260 -5.33 0.02 7.22
N ALA A 261 -4.81 -0.15 6.01
CA ALA A 261 -5.08 -1.31 5.16
C ALA A 261 -4.57 -2.61 5.81
N VAL A 262 -3.33 -2.60 6.32
CA VAL A 262 -2.74 -3.76 7.00
C VAL A 262 -3.46 -4.06 8.32
N THR A 263 -3.81 -3.04 9.10
CA THR A 263 -4.58 -3.21 10.35
C THR A 263 -5.92 -3.88 10.08
N ALA A 264 -6.63 -3.43 9.05
CA ALA A 264 -7.89 -4.04 8.65
C ALA A 264 -7.69 -5.50 8.20
N ARG A 265 -6.65 -5.79 7.41
CA ARG A 265 -6.32 -7.15 6.96
C ARG A 265 -5.96 -8.10 8.12
N ALA A 266 -5.21 -7.62 9.09
CA ALA A 266 -4.79 -8.40 10.26
C ALA A 266 -5.98 -8.89 11.10
N SER A 267 -7.15 -8.26 10.99
CA SER A 267 -8.37 -8.69 11.70
C SER A 267 -8.95 -10.03 11.20
N PHE A 268 -8.65 -10.41 9.95
CA PHE A 268 -9.15 -11.64 9.32
C PHE A 268 -8.05 -12.54 8.73
N ASP A 269 -6.77 -12.14 8.80
CA ASP A 269 -5.61 -12.98 8.50
C ASP A 269 -4.79 -13.24 9.78
N PRO A 270 -5.13 -14.30 10.56
CA PRO A 270 -4.41 -14.67 11.76
C PRO A 270 -2.92 -14.89 11.47
N GLY A 271 -2.08 -14.19 12.21
CA GLY A 271 -0.62 -14.30 12.09
C GLY A 271 0.02 -13.31 11.12
N LEU A 272 -0.73 -12.42 10.47
CA LEU A 272 -0.15 -11.42 9.57
C LEU A 272 0.92 -10.57 10.27
N LEU A 273 0.66 -10.22 11.54
CA LEU A 273 1.54 -9.36 12.35
C LEU A 273 2.40 -10.14 13.35
N THR A 274 2.47 -11.47 13.24
CA THR A 274 3.30 -12.27 14.15
C THR A 274 4.76 -12.13 13.80
N VAL A 275 5.59 -11.85 14.80
CA VAL A 275 7.05 -11.86 14.67
C VAL A 275 7.52 -13.32 14.57
N PRO A 276 8.50 -13.64 13.71
CA PRO A 276 9.07 -14.98 13.57
C PRO A 276 9.55 -15.62 14.88
#